data_AF-A0A924YNE3-F1
#
_entry.id   AF-A0A924YNE3-F1
#
_cell.length_a   1.000
_cell.length_b   1.000
_cell.length_c   1.000
_cell.angle_alpha   90.00
_cell.angle_beta   90.00
_cell.angle_gamma   90.00
#
_symmetry.space_group_name_H-M   'P 1'
#
loop_
_entity.id
_entity.type
_entity.pdbx_description
1 polymer ?
#
loop_
_entity_poly.entity_id
_entity_poly.type
_entity_poly.pdbx_seq_one_letter_code
_entity_poly.pdbx_strand_id
1 'polypeptide(L)'
;MTILVEPPPFQSSGELPVISPERAGDIDQKHRRVAQFLKENRFSALLLQRPCNLAWLTSGADFTRQGSSDTTASLFLMPEARVVLTNNIDSGQIFEGTLAGLGFQLKERPWHEARTVLVEDLCRGRVVASDSGVGRTTDVSEKLLNLRLPLNSLECERLRELGLQIAHAVEATARNFEHGISEAEIAGQLS
;
A
#
# COMPACT_ATOMS: atom_id res chain seq x y z
N MET A 1 -24.39 28.85 -13.45
CA MET A 1 -23.05 29.06 -12.87
C MET A 1 -22.35 27.72 -12.92
N THR A 2 -21.61 27.48 -14.01
CA THR A 2 -21.04 26.16 -14.33
C THR A 2 -19.71 26.04 -13.60
N ILE A 3 -19.63 25.14 -12.63
CA ILE A 3 -18.38 24.83 -11.92
C ILE A 3 -17.58 23.91 -12.85
N LEU A 4 -16.56 24.46 -13.49
CA LEU A 4 -15.56 23.69 -14.22
C LEU A 4 -14.74 22.94 -13.17
N VAL A 5 -14.98 21.64 -13.02
CA VAL A 5 -14.07 20.73 -12.32
C VAL A 5 -12.90 20.53 -13.27
N GLU A 6 -11.73 21.08 -12.94
CA GLU A 6 -10.52 20.83 -13.71
C GLU A 6 -10.20 19.32 -13.68
N PRO A 7 -9.87 18.71 -14.83
CA PRO A 7 -9.41 17.34 -14.85
C PRO A 7 -8.13 17.22 -14.01
N PRO A 8 -7.88 16.06 -13.36
CA PRO A 8 -6.62 15.84 -12.67
C PRO A 8 -5.46 16.08 -13.66
N PRO A 9 -4.37 16.73 -13.24
CA PRO A 9 -3.27 17.04 -14.13
C PRO A 9 -2.72 15.75 -14.74
N PHE A 10 -2.57 15.73 -16.07
CA PHE A 10 -1.85 14.67 -16.77
C PHE A 10 -0.40 14.67 -16.28
N GLN A 11 -0.03 13.68 -15.48
CA GLN A 11 1.35 13.49 -15.06
C GLN A 11 2.16 13.02 -16.27
N SER A 12 2.99 13.93 -16.80
CA SER A 12 3.98 13.66 -17.82
C SER A 12 5.01 12.66 -17.28
N SER A 13 5.47 11.71 -18.12
CA SER A 13 6.42 10.64 -17.76
C SER A 13 7.80 11.11 -17.25
N GLY A 14 8.00 12.42 -17.02
CA GLY A 14 9.22 13.02 -16.48
C GLY A 14 9.03 13.83 -15.19
N GLU A 15 7.83 13.85 -14.59
CA GLU A 15 7.66 14.46 -13.26
C GLU A 15 8.19 13.49 -12.19
N LEU A 16 9.31 13.85 -11.56
CA LEU A 16 9.73 13.20 -10.32
C LEU A 16 8.58 13.34 -9.32
N PRO A 17 8.14 12.25 -8.65
CA PRO A 17 7.03 12.34 -7.73
C PRO A 17 7.34 13.37 -6.65
N VAL A 18 6.55 14.45 -6.64
CA VAL A 18 6.64 15.48 -5.61
C VAL A 18 6.37 14.79 -4.28
N ILE A 19 7.39 14.71 -3.43
CA ILE A 19 7.27 14.11 -2.10
C ILE A 19 6.23 14.93 -1.35
N SER A 20 5.05 14.35 -1.14
CA SER A 20 4.01 14.95 -0.31
C SER A 20 4.44 14.87 1.16
N PRO A 21 4.65 16.01 1.85
CA PRO A 21 5.03 16.01 3.27
C PRO A 21 3.97 15.35 4.15
N GLU A 22 2.69 15.45 3.77
CA GLU A 22 1.57 14.79 4.44
C GLU A 22 1.68 13.27 4.33
N ARG A 23 2.00 12.76 3.13
CA ARG A 23 2.24 11.33 2.90
C ARG A 23 3.42 10.82 3.72
N ALA A 24 4.53 11.55 3.74
CA ALA A 24 5.70 11.20 4.53
C ALA A 24 5.35 11.16 6.04
N GLY A 25 4.65 12.18 6.55
CA GLY A 25 4.21 12.24 7.94
C GLY A 25 3.25 11.12 8.34
N ASP A 26 2.34 10.72 7.45
CA ASP A 26 1.45 9.57 7.64
C ASP A 26 2.22 8.25 7.77
N ILE A 27 3.15 8.00 6.85
CA ILE A 27 4.02 6.81 6.88
C ILE A 27 4.84 6.79 8.18
N ASP A 28 5.36 7.94 8.61
CA ASP A 28 6.11 8.06 9.87
C ASP A 28 5.25 7.79 11.11
N GLN A 29 4.00 8.25 11.11
CA GLN A 29 3.07 7.92 12.18
C GLN A 29 2.75 6.43 12.22
N LYS A 30 2.49 5.81 11.07
CA LYS A 30 2.20 4.36 10.96
C LYS A 30 3.39 3.51 11.36
N HIS A 31 4.60 3.90 10.95
CA HIS A 31 5.82 3.20 11.34
C HIS A 31 6.08 3.28 12.84
N ARG A 32 5.83 4.43 13.49
CA ARG A 32 5.89 4.54 14.96
C ARG A 32 4.90 3.60 15.66
N ARG A 33 3.67 3.48 15.14
CA ARG A 33 2.67 2.51 15.65
C ARG A 33 3.17 1.07 15.52
N VAL A 34 3.77 0.72 14.37
CA VAL A 34 4.40 -0.60 14.17
C VAL A 34 5.55 -0.81 15.14
N ALA A 35 6.44 0.16 15.32
CA ALA A 35 7.57 0.05 16.24
C ALA A 35 7.12 -0.17 17.69
N GLN A 36 6.06 0.52 18.13
CA GLN A 36 5.45 0.29 19.44
C GLN A 36 4.85 -1.13 19.55
N PHE A 37 4.10 -1.56 18.54
CA PHE A 37 3.54 -2.91 18.47
C PHE A 37 4.62 -4.01 18.59
N LEU A 38 5.73 -3.83 17.86
CA LEU A 38 6.88 -4.74 17.91
C LEU A 38 7.48 -4.82 19.32
N LYS A 39 7.67 -3.66 19.97
CA LYS A 39 8.21 -3.57 21.33
C LYS A 39 7.31 -4.26 22.36
N GLU A 40 6.01 -3.99 22.33
CA GLU A 40 5.04 -4.55 23.27
C GLU A 40 4.90 -6.07 23.15
N ASN A 41 5.00 -6.61 21.94
CA ASN A 41 4.85 -8.04 21.67
C ASN A 41 6.19 -8.78 21.58
N ARG A 42 7.33 -8.12 21.84
CA ARG A 42 8.69 -8.68 21.80
C ARG A 42 9.08 -9.28 20.44
N PHE A 43 8.61 -8.67 19.36
CA PHE A 43 9.02 -9.01 18.00
C PHE A 43 10.20 -8.14 17.55
N SER A 44 11.13 -8.73 16.80
CA SER A 44 12.28 -8.02 16.23
C SER A 44 11.92 -7.27 14.94
N ALA A 45 10.93 -7.76 14.20
CA ALA A 45 10.48 -7.18 12.94
C ALA A 45 9.06 -7.62 12.57
N LEU A 46 8.44 -6.88 11.65
CA LEU A 46 7.16 -7.19 11.01
C LEU A 46 7.37 -7.34 9.50
N LEU A 47 6.93 -8.46 8.94
CA LEU A 47 6.89 -8.72 7.51
C LEU A 47 5.47 -8.53 6.98
N LEU A 48 5.30 -7.64 6.00
CA LEU A 48 4.04 -7.41 5.31
C LEU A 48 4.13 -7.89 3.86
N GLN A 49 3.15 -8.68 3.44
CA GLN A 49 3.06 -9.19 2.08
C GLN A 49 1.66 -9.06 1.49
N ARG A 50 0.62 -8.83 2.31
CA ARG A 50 -0.74 -8.62 1.80
C ARG A 50 -0.88 -7.22 1.20
N PRO A 51 -1.49 -7.09 0.00
CA PRO A 51 -1.68 -5.79 -0.66
C PRO A 51 -2.28 -4.72 0.25
N CYS A 52 -3.30 -5.06 1.04
CA CYS A 52 -3.96 -4.11 1.92
C CYS A 52 -3.07 -3.57 3.05
N ASN A 53 -2.12 -4.36 3.54
CA ASN A 53 -1.18 -3.94 4.58
C ASN A 53 -0.03 -3.13 3.99
N LEU A 54 0.43 -3.50 2.79
CA LEU A 54 1.41 -2.73 2.04
C LEU A 54 0.87 -1.33 1.72
N ALA A 55 -0.33 -1.25 1.15
CA ALA A 55 -1.01 0.01 0.83
C ALA A 55 -1.24 0.86 2.08
N TRP A 56 -1.69 0.26 3.19
CA TRP A 56 -1.85 0.98 4.45
C TRP A 56 -0.55 1.64 4.92
N LEU A 57 0.54 0.87 5.03
CA LEU A 57 1.80 1.36 5.55
C LEU A 57 2.43 2.46 4.67
N THR A 58 2.28 2.33 3.36
CA THR A 58 2.90 3.22 2.36
C THR A 58 1.98 4.38 1.96
N SER A 59 0.87 4.55 2.67
CA SER A 59 -0.11 5.62 2.43
C SER A 59 -0.70 5.59 1.01
N GLY A 60 -1.03 4.39 0.52
CA GLY A 60 -1.76 4.17 -0.73
C GLY A 60 -0.95 3.60 -1.90
N ALA A 61 0.28 3.13 -1.69
CA ALA A 61 1.01 2.48 -2.78
C ALA A 61 0.38 1.13 -3.16
N ASP A 62 0.35 0.87 -4.47
CA ASP A 62 -0.06 -0.42 -5.02
C ASP A 62 1.15 -1.27 -5.39
N PHE A 63 1.17 -2.50 -4.87
CA PHE A 63 2.20 -3.49 -5.18
C PHE A 63 1.59 -4.72 -5.84
N THR A 64 0.31 -4.70 -6.23
CA THR A 64 -0.35 -5.84 -6.87
C THR A 64 0.26 -6.08 -8.26
N ARG A 65 0.45 -7.36 -8.59
CA ARG A 65 0.82 -7.74 -9.95
C ARG A 65 -0.46 -7.97 -10.74
N GLN A 66 -0.62 -7.24 -11.85
CA GLN A 66 -1.77 -7.39 -12.73
C GLN A 66 -1.99 -8.86 -13.12
N GLY A 67 -3.21 -9.36 -12.91
CA GLY A 67 -3.58 -10.75 -13.19
C GLY A 67 -3.06 -11.79 -12.18
N SER A 68 -2.50 -11.37 -11.04
CA SER A 68 -2.05 -12.27 -9.97
C SER A 68 -2.48 -11.78 -8.58
N SER A 69 -2.61 -12.70 -7.64
CA SER A 69 -2.75 -12.39 -6.21
C SER A 69 -1.42 -12.01 -5.55
N ASP A 70 -0.30 -12.19 -6.25
CA ASP A 70 1.03 -11.89 -5.74
C ASP A 70 1.34 -10.40 -5.82
N THR A 71 2.11 -9.94 -4.85
CA THR A 71 2.68 -8.60 -4.86
C THR A 71 4.03 -8.57 -5.55
N THR A 72 4.44 -7.41 -6.07
CA THR A 72 5.79 -7.17 -6.60
C THR A 72 6.82 -7.04 -5.48
N ALA A 73 6.42 -6.55 -4.31
CA ALA A 73 7.30 -6.37 -3.15
C ALA A 73 6.74 -6.96 -1.84
N SER A 74 7.62 -7.09 -0.86
CA SER A 74 7.26 -7.25 0.56
C SER A 74 7.92 -6.14 1.38
N LEU A 75 7.34 -5.77 2.51
CA LEU A 75 7.92 -4.79 3.43
C LEU A 75 8.40 -5.47 4.71
N PHE A 76 9.64 -5.22 5.06
CA PHE A 76 10.25 -5.69 6.30
C PHE A 76 10.53 -4.50 7.21
N LEU A 77 9.78 -4.42 8.30
CA LEU A 77 9.76 -3.30 9.22
C LEU A 77 10.49 -3.66 10.50
N MET A 78 11.49 -2.86 10.83
CA MET A 78 12.20 -2.87 12.10
C MET A 78 11.85 -1.59 12.86
N PRO A 79 12.12 -1.51 14.18
CA PRO A 79 11.82 -0.30 14.96
C PRO A 79 12.38 0.99 14.34
N GLU A 80 13.59 0.93 13.79
CA GLU A 80 14.31 2.10 13.24
C GLU A 80 14.43 2.12 11.71
N ALA A 81 13.86 1.13 11.01
CA ALA A 81 14.05 1.01 9.56
C ALA A 81 12.88 0.33 8.84
N ARG A 82 12.66 0.74 7.59
CA ARG A 82 11.67 0.17 6.67
C ARG A 82 12.41 -0.32 5.45
N VAL A 83 12.32 -1.61 5.14
CA VAL A 83 13.05 -2.22 4.01
C VAL A 83 12.07 -2.82 3.02
N VAL A 84 12.21 -2.44 1.76
CA VAL A 84 11.49 -3.00 0.62
C VAL A 84 12.26 -4.20 0.11
N LEU A 85 11.57 -5.33 0.03
CA LEU A 85 12.09 -6.61 -0.43
C LEU A 85 11.49 -6.89 -1.81
N THR A 86 12.30 -6.81 -2.86
CA THR A 86 11.82 -6.98 -4.23
C THR A 86 12.90 -7.62 -5.12
N ASN A 87 12.63 -7.72 -6.42
CA ASN A 87 13.63 -8.11 -7.41
C ASN A 87 14.21 -6.87 -8.14
N ASN A 88 15.29 -7.08 -8.89
CA ASN A 88 16.00 -6.04 -9.61
C ASN A 88 15.26 -5.45 -10.83
N ILE A 89 14.14 -6.04 -11.27
CA ILE A 89 13.34 -5.51 -12.39
C ILE A 89 12.17 -4.65 -11.90
N ASP A 90 11.62 -4.95 -10.73
CA ASP A 90 10.51 -4.21 -10.12
C ASP A 90 11.02 -3.04 -9.25
N SER A 91 12.27 -3.08 -8.78
CA SER A 91 12.82 -2.09 -7.83
C SER A 91 12.85 -0.67 -8.35
N GLY A 92 13.22 -0.48 -9.62
CA GLY A 92 13.24 0.83 -10.28
C GLY A 92 11.86 1.50 -10.23
N GLN A 93 10.84 0.82 -10.73
CA GLN A 93 9.45 1.33 -10.74
C GLN A 93 8.94 1.62 -9.32
N ILE A 94 9.24 0.76 -8.35
CA ILE A 94 8.82 0.94 -6.97
C ILE A 94 9.46 2.19 -6.36
N PHE A 95 10.77 2.39 -6.53
CA PHE A 95 11.45 3.52 -5.91
C PHE A 95 11.19 4.82 -6.65
N GLU A 96 11.36 4.84 -7.97
CA GLU A 96 11.17 6.05 -8.78
C GLU A 96 9.72 6.52 -8.77
N GLY A 97 8.75 5.60 -8.82
CA GLY A 97 7.33 5.96 -8.90
C GLY A 97 6.65 6.12 -7.55
N THR A 98 7.08 5.39 -6.52
CA THR A 98 6.20 5.15 -5.36
C THR A 98 6.81 5.48 -4.00
N LEU A 99 8.09 5.19 -3.78
CA LEU A 99 8.72 5.22 -2.45
C LEU A 99 9.91 6.17 -2.29
N ALA A 100 10.40 6.79 -3.37
CA ALA A 100 11.51 7.74 -3.31
C ALA A 100 11.25 8.83 -2.26
N GLY A 101 12.24 9.05 -1.40
CA GLY A 101 12.19 10.09 -0.36
C GLY A 101 11.30 9.80 0.86
N LEU A 102 10.66 8.62 0.94
CA LEU A 102 9.74 8.26 2.04
C LEU A 102 10.42 7.41 3.15
N GLY A 103 11.75 7.40 3.20
CA GLY A 103 12.53 6.71 4.23
C GLY A 103 12.58 5.18 4.10
N PHE A 104 12.26 4.63 2.92
CA PHE A 104 12.40 3.20 2.64
C PHE A 104 13.80 2.86 2.14
N GLN A 105 14.36 1.78 2.64
CA GLN A 105 15.60 1.17 2.15
C GLN A 105 15.26 0.05 1.16
N LEU A 106 16.13 -0.21 0.19
CA LEU A 106 15.95 -1.26 -0.80
C LEU A 106 16.83 -2.47 -0.47
N LYS A 107 16.26 -3.67 -0.56
CA LYS A 107 17.00 -4.92 -0.66
C LYS A 107 16.42 -5.74 -1.81
N GLU A 108 17.24 -6.03 -2.81
CA GLU A 108 16.83 -6.75 -4.01
C GLU A 108 17.65 -8.00 -4.27
N ARG A 109 17.08 -8.91 -5.05
CA ARG A 109 17.74 -10.07 -5.67
C ARG A 109 17.46 -10.10 -7.18
N PRO A 110 18.25 -10.86 -7.96
CA PRO A 110 17.92 -11.13 -9.35
C PRO A 110 16.50 -11.70 -9.49
N TRP A 111 15.76 -11.29 -10.52
CA TRP A 111 14.36 -11.69 -10.75
C TRP A 111 14.11 -13.20 -10.84
N HIS A 112 15.14 -14.00 -11.17
CA HIS A 112 15.05 -15.45 -11.24
C HIS A 112 15.21 -16.13 -9.88
N GLU A 113 15.65 -15.40 -8.84
CA GLU A 113 15.64 -15.88 -7.46
C GLU A 113 14.26 -15.60 -6.83
N ALA A 114 13.73 -16.58 -6.10
CA ALA A 114 12.49 -16.40 -5.38
C ALA A 114 12.66 -15.37 -4.26
N ARG A 115 11.69 -14.46 -4.12
CA ARG A 115 11.67 -13.44 -3.04
C ARG A 115 11.73 -14.07 -1.63
N THR A 116 11.26 -15.31 -1.48
CA THR A 116 11.34 -16.08 -0.23
C THR A 116 12.76 -16.21 0.29
N VAL A 117 13.77 -16.32 -0.59
CA VAL A 117 15.20 -16.39 -0.19
C VAL A 117 15.60 -15.14 0.58
N LEU A 118 15.21 -13.96 0.09
CA LEU A 118 15.53 -12.69 0.72
C LEU A 118 14.78 -12.53 2.05
N VAL A 119 13.53 -12.99 2.12
CA VAL A 119 12.74 -13.03 3.36
C VAL A 119 13.39 -13.94 4.40
N GLU A 120 13.81 -15.14 4.02
CA GLU A 120 14.47 -16.11 4.90
C GLU A 120 15.79 -15.58 5.45
N ASP A 121 16.62 -14.95 4.60
CA ASP A 121 17.87 -14.32 5.01
C ASP A 121 17.65 -13.22 6.06
N LEU A 122 16.59 -12.40 5.91
CA LEU A 122 16.26 -11.35 6.87
C LEU A 122 15.63 -11.88 8.16
N CYS A 123 14.86 -12.97 8.08
CA CYS A 123 14.21 -13.58 9.24
C CYS A 123 15.16 -14.45 10.07
N ARG A 124 16.31 -14.85 9.52
CA ARG A 124 17.26 -15.76 10.19
C ARG A 124 17.70 -15.21 11.55
N GLY A 125 17.49 -16.01 12.60
CA GLY A 125 17.88 -15.69 13.97
C GLY A 125 17.03 -14.60 14.66
N ARG A 126 15.88 -14.23 14.09
CA ARG A 126 14.98 -13.19 14.62
C ARG A 126 13.61 -13.75 14.95
N VAL A 127 12.92 -13.11 15.90
CA VAL A 127 11.51 -13.37 16.18
C VAL A 127 10.68 -12.40 15.34
N VAL A 128 10.14 -12.86 14.21
CA VAL A 128 9.49 -12.02 13.21
C VAL A 128 7.99 -12.28 13.20
N ALA A 129 7.20 -11.21 13.28
CA ALA A 129 5.76 -11.25 13.05
C ALA A 129 5.48 -11.07 11.55
N SER A 130 4.38 -11.62 11.04
CA SER A 130 3.94 -11.41 9.66
C SER A 130 2.42 -11.34 9.52
N ASP A 131 1.95 -10.87 8.37
CA ASP A 131 0.52 -10.85 8.05
C ASP A 131 0.00 -12.14 7.39
N SER A 132 0.86 -13.15 7.21
CA SER A 132 0.54 -14.39 6.48
C SER A 132 0.97 -15.67 7.20
N GLY A 133 1.81 -15.57 8.24
CA GLY A 133 2.43 -16.73 8.87
C GLY A 133 3.50 -17.41 8.01
N VAL A 134 4.06 -16.74 6.99
CA VAL A 134 5.02 -17.34 6.06
C VAL A 134 6.27 -17.89 6.77
N GLY A 135 6.76 -19.05 6.33
CA GLY A 135 8.00 -19.65 6.84
C GLY A 135 7.94 -19.94 8.35
N ARG A 136 8.83 -19.32 9.13
CA ARG A 136 8.91 -19.45 10.59
C ARG A 136 8.39 -18.21 11.33
N THR A 137 7.66 -17.34 10.64
CA THR A 137 7.13 -16.10 11.23
C THR A 137 5.86 -16.37 12.05
N THR A 138 5.55 -15.48 13.00
CA THR A 138 4.30 -15.53 13.77
C THR A 138 3.22 -14.73 13.05
N ASP A 139 2.12 -15.37 12.67
CA ASP A 139 0.97 -14.65 12.09
C ASP A 139 0.35 -13.70 13.12
N VAL A 140 0.24 -12.42 12.76
CA VAL A 140 -0.38 -11.36 13.55
C VAL A 140 -1.46 -10.61 12.75
N SER A 141 -1.98 -11.20 11.68
CA SER A 141 -2.98 -10.60 10.78
C SER A 141 -4.18 -9.99 11.51
N GLU A 142 -4.73 -10.67 12.53
CA GLU A 142 -5.82 -10.13 13.36
C GLU A 142 -5.38 -8.90 14.18
N LYS A 143 -4.16 -8.92 14.74
CA LYS A 143 -3.62 -7.78 15.49
C LYS A 143 -3.32 -6.58 14.60
N LEU A 144 -2.92 -6.83 13.34
CA LEU A 144 -2.70 -5.77 12.36
C LEU A 144 -3.99 -5.05 11.99
N LEU A 145 -5.13 -5.74 11.98
CA LEU A 145 -6.42 -5.07 11.81
C LEU A 145 -6.64 -4.00 12.90
N ASN A 146 -6.41 -4.35 14.16
CA ASN A 146 -6.52 -3.41 15.28
C ASN A 146 -5.53 -2.24 15.18
N LEU A 147 -4.37 -2.45 14.56
CA LEU A 147 -3.38 -1.39 14.31
C LEU A 147 -3.82 -0.40 13.22
N ARG A 148 -4.66 -0.88 12.27
CA ARG A 148 -5.15 -0.14 11.10
C ARG A 148 -6.45 0.62 11.35
N LEU A 149 -7.32 0.10 12.22
CA LEU A 149 -8.62 0.68 12.51
C LEU A 149 -8.60 2.12 13.06
N PRO A 150 -7.68 2.53 13.95
CA PRO A 150 -7.64 3.93 14.39
C PRO A 150 -7.10 4.82 13.27
N LEU A 151 -8.01 5.28 12.42
CA LEU A 151 -7.71 6.18 11.31
C LEU A 151 -7.09 7.47 11.83
N ASN A 152 -6.07 7.97 11.14
CA ASN A 152 -5.56 9.30 11.40
C ASN A 152 -6.30 10.38 10.60
N SER A 153 -5.94 11.64 10.82
CA SER A 153 -6.59 12.78 10.19
C SER A 153 -6.50 12.73 8.66
N LEU A 154 -5.34 12.37 8.10
CA LEU A 154 -5.14 12.27 6.66
C LEU A 154 -6.00 11.15 6.05
N GLU A 155 -6.06 9.98 6.70
CA GLU A 155 -6.90 8.87 6.29
C GLU A 155 -8.38 9.25 6.34
N CYS A 156 -8.81 9.96 7.39
CA CYS A 156 -10.18 10.47 7.49
C CYS A 156 -10.52 11.46 6.37
N GLU A 157 -9.60 12.36 6.04
CA GLU A 157 -9.76 13.33 4.96
C GLU A 157 -9.88 12.64 3.60
N ARG A 158 -8.92 11.78 3.27
CA ARG A 158 -8.94 10.99 2.02
C ARG A 158 -10.18 10.12 1.90
N LEU A 159 -10.67 9.53 2.99
CA LEU A 159 -11.91 8.77 2.98
C LEU A 159 -13.14 9.62 2.69
N ARG A 160 -13.18 10.88 3.17
CA ARG A 160 -14.28 11.81 2.84
C ARG A 160 -14.23 12.24 1.39
N GLU A 161 -13.04 12.56 0.88
CA GLU A 161 -12.83 12.92 -0.52
C GLU A 161 -13.24 11.77 -1.45
N LEU A 162 -12.74 10.57 -1.16
CA LEU A 162 -13.10 9.35 -1.89
C LEU A 162 -14.61 9.08 -1.82
N GLY A 163 -15.22 9.24 -0.64
CA GLY A 163 -16.66 9.08 -0.47
C GLY A 163 -17.47 10.04 -1.35
N LEU A 164 -17.04 11.29 -1.48
CA LEU A 164 -17.67 12.27 -2.37
C LEU A 164 -17.53 11.87 -3.84
N GLN A 165 -16.34 11.41 -4.25
CA GLN A 165 -16.09 10.97 -5.62
C GLN A 165 -16.93 9.74 -5.98
N ILE A 166 -16.99 8.74 -5.08
CA ILE A 166 -17.82 7.54 -5.27
C ILE A 166 -19.30 7.93 -5.37
N ALA A 167 -19.80 8.79 -4.48
CA ALA A 167 -21.19 9.25 -4.53
C ALA A 167 -21.49 9.93 -5.87
N HIS A 168 -20.61 10.81 -6.33
CA HIS A 168 -20.79 11.49 -7.60
C HIS A 168 -20.78 10.51 -8.80
N ALA A 169 -19.85 9.56 -8.82
CA ALA A 169 -19.78 8.54 -9.87
C ALA A 169 -21.06 7.70 -9.91
N VAL A 170 -21.50 7.19 -8.75
CA VAL A 170 -22.72 6.38 -8.64
C VAL A 170 -23.96 7.19 -9.06
N GLU A 171 -24.10 8.43 -8.62
CA GLU A 171 -25.23 9.28 -9.03
C GLU A 171 -25.22 9.59 -10.53
N ALA A 172 -24.05 9.86 -11.10
CA ALA A 172 -23.92 10.12 -12.54
C ALA A 172 -24.31 8.89 -13.37
N THR A 173 -23.86 7.70 -12.97
CA THR A 173 -24.24 6.43 -13.61
C THR A 173 -25.74 6.15 -13.46
N ALA A 174 -26.29 6.29 -12.24
CA ALA A 174 -27.70 5.99 -11.96
C ALA A 174 -28.69 6.92 -12.69
N ARG A 175 -28.31 8.18 -12.96
CA ARG A 175 -29.14 9.13 -13.73
C ARG A 175 -29.37 8.69 -15.18
N ASN A 176 -28.52 7.82 -15.71
CA ASN A 176 -28.61 7.31 -17.08
C ASN A 176 -29.25 5.90 -17.16
N PHE A 177 -29.91 5.45 -16.09
CA PHE A 177 -30.56 4.14 -16.08
C PHE A 177 -31.83 4.15 -16.92
N GLU A 178 -31.83 3.31 -17.95
CA GLU A 178 -33.00 3.02 -18.76
C GLU A 178 -33.34 1.52 -18.68
N HIS A 179 -34.63 1.21 -18.77
CA HIS A 179 -35.07 -0.18 -18.77
C HIS A 179 -34.51 -0.89 -20.01
N GLY A 180 -33.80 -2.01 -19.80
CA GLY A 180 -33.22 -2.82 -20.87
C GLY A 180 -31.70 -2.75 -20.96
N ILE A 181 -31.05 -1.86 -20.20
CA ILE A 181 -29.59 -1.87 -20.02
C ILE A 181 -29.19 -3.06 -19.15
N SER A 182 -28.13 -3.77 -19.54
CA SER A 182 -27.58 -4.90 -18.78
C SER A 182 -26.73 -4.45 -17.59
N GLU A 183 -26.58 -5.33 -16.59
CA GLU A 183 -25.71 -5.08 -15.43
C GLU A 183 -24.25 -4.83 -15.85
N ALA A 184 -23.78 -5.48 -16.91
CA ALA A 184 -22.43 -5.31 -17.42
C ALA A 184 -22.20 -3.90 -18.00
N GLU A 185 -23.18 -3.34 -18.71
CA GLU A 185 -23.12 -1.98 -19.24
C GLU A 185 -23.15 -0.94 -18.12
N ILE A 186 -24.00 -1.16 -17.10
CA ILE A 186 -24.04 -0.31 -15.90
C ILE A 186 -22.70 -0.33 -15.17
N ALA A 187 -22.10 -1.52 -15.00
CA ALA A 187 -20.79 -1.65 -14.38
C ALA A 187 -19.70 -0.93 -15.20
N GLY A 188 -19.77 -1.02 -16.53
CA GLY A 188 -18.87 -0.32 -17.44
C GLY A 188 -18.97 1.21 -17.37
N GLN A 189 -20.15 1.76 -17.03
CA GLN A 189 -20.33 3.20 -16.82
C GLN A 189 -19.74 3.70 -15.48
N LEU A 190 -19.52 2.81 -14.52
CA LEU A 190 -18.95 3.12 -13.21
C LEU A 190 -17.43 2.90 -13.14
N SER A 191 -16.87 2.12 -14.07
CA SER A 191 -15.48 1.64 -14.06
C SER A 191 -14.46 2.66 -14.53
#